data_AF-A0A560DG29-F1
#
_entry.id   AF-A0A560DG29-F1
#
_cell.length_a   1.000
_cell.length_b   1.000
_cell.length_c   1.000
_cell.angle_alpha   90.00
_cell.angle_beta   90.00
_cell.angle_gamma   90.00
#
_symmetry.space_group_name_H-M   'P 1'
#
loop_
_entity.id
_entity.type
_entity.pdbx_description
1 polymer ?
#
loop_
_entity_poly.entity_id
_entity_poly.type
_entity_poly.pdbx_seq_one_letter_code
_entity_poly.pdbx_strand_id
1 'polypeptide(L)'
;MRIMKFWVVFLVLPGAALAALTNAERKSQFERAMASIIAATTPALRTPREVLVKDYVACKPNKGQAVELVGASYFRSCEHEDASVTGDRSLEACQLRYGKPCALIAVNEEIVVEGELASKDMSRLHYAGKYDLSQIPIIRQITRQRADVQNYDKVMEPKAMAIHPWGKLFISAGDPSLGDAQAAALAKCNSDPARNGRDGGCFVYAVNNDVVIGERRMQPK
;
A
#
# COMPACT_ATOMS: atom_id res chain seq x y z
N MET A 1 -54.99 51.41 24.70
CA MET A 1 -54.56 50.57 23.56
C MET A 1 -53.16 50.05 23.83
N ARG A 2 -53.02 48.75 24.12
CA ARG A 2 -51.74 48.05 24.32
C ARG A 2 -51.24 47.54 22.96
N ILE A 3 -50.00 47.85 22.59
CA ILE A 3 -49.32 47.23 21.45
C ILE A 3 -48.32 46.23 22.03
N MET A 4 -48.58 44.94 21.84
CA MET A 4 -47.74 43.84 22.29
C MET A 4 -46.81 43.44 21.13
N LYS A 5 -45.51 43.74 21.25
CA LYS A 5 -44.48 43.31 20.29
C LYS A 5 -44.15 41.84 20.53
N PHE A 6 -44.47 40.98 19.58
CA PHE A 6 -43.97 39.61 19.50
C PHE A 6 -42.51 39.62 19.02
N TRP A 7 -41.60 39.12 19.84
CA TRP A 7 -40.26 38.75 19.42
C TRP A 7 -40.28 37.29 18.94
N VAL A 8 -39.98 37.08 17.66
CA VAL A 8 -39.70 35.76 17.09
C VAL A 8 -38.22 35.48 17.31
N VAL A 9 -37.90 34.55 18.20
CA VAL A 9 -36.55 34.00 18.35
C VAL A 9 -36.34 32.94 17.27
N PHE A 10 -35.56 33.28 16.25
CA PHE A 10 -35.03 32.31 15.29
C PHE A 10 -33.92 31.50 15.99
N LEU A 11 -34.25 30.26 16.40
CA LEU A 11 -33.26 29.25 16.77
C LEU A 11 -32.53 28.78 15.50
N VAL A 12 -31.36 29.35 15.24
CA VAL A 12 -30.42 28.85 14.24
C VAL A 12 -29.81 27.56 14.81
N LEU A 13 -30.31 26.40 14.37
CA LEU A 13 -29.61 25.14 14.61
C LEU A 13 -28.29 25.15 13.81
N PRO A 14 -27.15 24.82 14.45
CA PRO A 14 -25.85 24.86 13.79
C PRO A 14 -25.71 23.69 12.81
N GLY A 15 -25.60 23.98 11.52
CA GLY A 15 -25.43 22.98 10.45
C GLY A 15 -24.23 22.03 10.60
N ALA A 16 -23.30 22.31 11.52
CA ALA A 16 -22.17 21.44 11.85
C ALA A 16 -22.59 20.09 12.46
N ALA A 17 -23.70 20.03 13.20
CA ALA A 17 -24.14 18.79 13.86
C ALA A 17 -24.71 17.76 12.86
N LEU A 18 -25.38 18.21 11.80
CA LEU A 18 -25.95 17.34 10.77
C LEU A 18 -24.87 16.71 9.88
N ALA A 19 -23.85 17.47 9.48
CA ALA A 19 -22.74 16.93 8.69
C ALA A 19 -21.92 15.87 9.46
N ALA A 20 -21.69 16.08 10.77
CA ALA A 20 -20.97 15.13 11.62
C ALA A 20 -21.71 13.80 11.80
N LEU A 21 -23.05 13.82 11.91
CA LEU A 21 -23.87 12.62 12.02
C LEU A 21 -23.76 11.75 10.75
N THR A 22 -23.76 12.36 9.56
CA THR A 22 -23.63 11.62 8.30
C THR A 22 -22.26 10.95 8.14
N ASN A 23 -21.19 11.56 8.66
CA ASN A 23 -19.84 11.00 8.58
C ASN A 23 -19.64 9.83 9.55
N ALA A 24 -20.14 9.93 10.78
CA ALA A 24 -20.06 8.83 11.74
C ALA A 24 -20.88 7.62 11.27
N GLU A 25 -22.07 7.87 10.71
CA GLU A 25 -22.91 6.83 10.15
C GLU A 25 -22.26 6.18 8.92
N ARG A 26 -21.72 6.96 7.98
CA ARG A 26 -20.98 6.45 6.82
C ARG A 26 -19.79 5.59 7.22
N LYS A 27 -19.02 6.05 8.21
CA LYS A 27 -17.89 5.30 8.77
C LYS A 27 -18.36 3.95 9.35
N SER A 28 -19.42 3.95 10.15
CA SER A 28 -19.99 2.72 10.71
C SER A 28 -20.52 1.77 9.64
N GLN A 29 -21.13 2.29 8.57
CA GLN A 29 -21.57 1.49 7.44
C GLN A 29 -20.39 0.86 6.69
N PHE A 30 -19.33 1.63 6.43
CA PHE A 30 -18.09 1.13 5.82
C PHE A 30 -17.44 0.02 6.66
N GLU A 31 -17.27 0.24 7.96
CA GLU A 31 -16.68 -0.74 8.88
C GLU A 31 -17.47 -2.07 8.88
N ARG A 32 -18.81 -1.99 8.89
CA ARG A 32 -19.67 -3.18 8.78
C ARG A 32 -19.54 -3.87 7.44
N ALA A 33 -19.56 -3.13 6.33
CA ALA A 33 -19.43 -3.68 4.99
C ALA A 33 -18.07 -4.41 4.82
N MET A 34 -16.99 -3.79 5.28
CA MET A 34 -15.66 -4.37 5.26
C MET A 34 -15.59 -5.65 6.10
N ALA A 35 -16.13 -5.63 7.33
CA ALA A 35 -16.18 -6.82 8.19
C ALA A 35 -16.96 -7.97 7.54
N SER A 36 -18.10 -7.68 6.91
CA SER A 36 -18.91 -8.66 6.17
C SER A 36 -18.14 -9.27 5.00
N ILE A 37 -17.42 -8.48 4.22
CA ILE A 37 -16.61 -8.99 3.10
C ILE A 37 -15.47 -9.86 3.60
N ILE A 38 -14.77 -9.47 4.66
CA ILE A 38 -13.70 -10.27 5.26
C ILE A 38 -14.26 -11.61 5.77
N ALA A 39 -15.45 -11.60 6.38
CA ALA A 39 -16.12 -12.80 6.85
C ALA A 39 -16.53 -13.76 5.72
N ALA A 40 -17.05 -13.21 4.62
CA ALA A 40 -17.44 -14.01 3.46
C ALA A 40 -16.24 -14.58 2.69
N THR A 41 -15.19 -13.78 2.51
CA THR A 41 -14.05 -14.14 1.65
C THR A 41 -13.00 -14.99 2.37
N THR A 42 -12.82 -14.78 3.67
CA THR A 42 -11.84 -15.49 4.50
C THR A 42 -12.46 -15.96 5.82
N PRO A 43 -13.39 -16.95 5.77
CA PRO A 43 -14.10 -17.41 6.97
C PRO A 43 -13.15 -18.01 8.03
N ALA A 44 -12.05 -18.63 7.59
CA ALA A 44 -11.03 -19.25 8.46
C ALA A 44 -9.88 -18.30 8.87
N LEU A 45 -10.06 -16.98 8.71
CA LEU A 45 -9.06 -15.99 9.12
C LEU A 45 -8.72 -16.14 10.61
N ARG A 46 -7.41 -16.20 10.93
CA ARG A 46 -6.91 -16.31 12.32
C ARG A 46 -6.89 -14.97 13.07
N THR A 47 -6.59 -13.89 12.36
CA THR A 47 -6.58 -12.54 12.92
C THR A 47 -8.02 -12.09 13.20
N PRO A 48 -8.32 -11.51 14.38
CA PRO A 48 -9.64 -10.93 14.62
C PRO A 48 -10.00 -9.89 13.55
N ARG A 49 -11.20 -10.00 12.98
CA ARG A 49 -11.64 -9.15 11.85
C ARG A 49 -11.69 -7.67 12.26
N GLU A 50 -12.08 -7.43 13.50
CA GLU A 50 -12.17 -6.11 14.11
C GLU A 50 -10.81 -5.41 14.14
N VAL A 51 -9.72 -6.16 14.31
CA VAL A 51 -8.36 -5.61 14.26
C VAL A 51 -8.02 -5.16 12.84
N LEU A 52 -8.33 -5.96 11.83
CA LEU A 52 -8.08 -5.59 10.42
C LEU A 52 -8.86 -4.33 10.03
N VAL A 53 -10.15 -4.28 10.36
CA VAL A 53 -11.01 -3.13 10.08
C VAL A 53 -10.52 -1.89 10.83
N LYS A 54 -10.22 -2.01 12.13
CA LYS A 54 -9.72 -0.91 12.95
C LYS A 54 -8.42 -0.35 12.41
N ASP A 55 -7.47 -1.21 12.07
CA ASP A 55 -6.18 -0.75 11.57
C ASP A 55 -6.28 -0.12 10.17
N TYR A 56 -7.22 -0.60 9.35
CA TYR A 56 -7.55 0.03 8.07
C TYR A 56 -8.17 1.42 8.25
N VAL A 57 -9.11 1.56 9.18
CA VAL A 57 -9.73 2.85 9.48
C VAL A 57 -8.70 3.84 10.02
N ALA A 58 -7.77 3.40 10.88
CA ALA A 58 -6.73 4.23 11.46
C ALA A 58 -5.63 4.66 10.46
N CYS A 59 -5.52 3.96 9.34
CA CYS A 59 -4.60 4.31 8.26
C CYS A 59 -5.03 5.63 7.61
N LYS A 60 -4.03 6.47 7.30
CA LYS A 60 -4.23 7.78 6.67
C LYS A 60 -4.82 7.65 5.26
N PRO A 61 -5.44 8.72 4.73
CA PRO A 61 -6.09 8.71 3.41
C PRO A 61 -5.18 8.26 2.26
N ASN A 62 -5.82 7.94 1.13
CA ASN A 62 -5.24 7.26 -0.02
C ASN A 62 -4.65 5.91 0.41
N LYS A 63 -5.54 5.10 0.98
CA LYS A 63 -5.25 3.78 1.54
C LYS A 63 -6.01 2.70 0.80
N GLY A 64 -5.45 1.50 0.79
CA GLY A 64 -6.11 0.36 0.18
C GLY A 64 -5.88 -0.92 0.98
N GLN A 65 -6.88 -1.79 0.93
CA GLN A 65 -6.86 -3.10 1.57
C GLN A 65 -6.89 -4.17 0.48
N ALA A 66 -5.85 -4.98 0.44
CA ALA A 66 -5.78 -6.16 -0.40
C ALA A 66 -5.68 -7.42 0.45
N VAL A 67 -6.01 -8.56 -0.14
CA VAL A 67 -5.94 -9.89 0.47
C VAL A 67 -5.36 -10.90 -0.50
N GLU A 68 -4.45 -11.73 -0.01
CA GLU A 68 -4.11 -13.01 -0.63
C GLU A 68 -5.10 -14.06 -0.11
N LEU A 69 -5.96 -14.56 -1.00
CA LEU A 69 -7.17 -15.31 -0.63
C LEU A 69 -6.87 -16.67 0.01
N VAL A 70 -5.86 -17.40 -0.48
CA VAL A 70 -5.62 -18.79 -0.06
C VAL A 70 -5.07 -18.85 1.37
N GLY A 71 -4.12 -17.99 1.68
CA GLY A 71 -3.52 -17.86 3.01
C GLY A 71 -4.27 -16.88 3.92
N ALA A 72 -5.40 -16.31 3.48
CA ALA A 72 -6.16 -15.29 4.18
C ALA A 72 -5.27 -14.17 4.74
N SER A 73 -4.29 -13.72 3.94
CA SER A 73 -3.25 -12.80 4.36
C SER A 73 -3.52 -11.39 3.83
N TYR A 74 -3.69 -10.44 4.74
CA TYR A 74 -4.16 -9.09 4.44
C TYR A 74 -3.01 -8.10 4.38
N PHE A 75 -2.95 -7.32 3.31
CA PHE A 75 -2.00 -6.23 3.15
C PHE A 75 -2.72 -4.89 3.10
N ARG A 76 -2.27 -3.95 3.94
CA ARG A 76 -2.75 -2.57 3.95
C ARG A 76 -1.63 -1.66 3.50
N SER A 77 -1.94 -0.74 2.59
CA SER A 77 -1.06 0.38 2.23
C SER A 77 -1.74 1.71 2.56
N CYS A 78 -0.96 2.70 2.98
CA CYS A 78 -1.42 4.01 3.43
C CYS A 78 -0.69 5.14 2.69
N GLU A 79 -1.25 6.34 2.69
CA GLU A 79 -0.58 7.57 2.29
C GLU A 79 -0.06 7.57 0.84
N HIS A 80 -0.79 6.98 -0.09
CA HIS A 80 -0.50 7.19 -1.51
C HIS A 80 -0.82 8.63 -1.92
N GLU A 81 -0.36 9.06 -3.10
CA GLU A 81 -0.59 10.43 -3.56
C GLU A 81 -2.08 10.71 -3.79
N ASP A 82 -2.80 9.75 -4.35
CA ASP A 82 -4.22 9.86 -4.65
C ASP A 82 -4.91 8.48 -4.70
N ALA A 83 -6.24 8.49 -4.72
CA ALA A 83 -7.06 7.29 -4.75
C ALA A 83 -6.93 6.48 -6.05
N SER A 84 -6.68 7.14 -7.20
CA SER A 84 -6.65 6.50 -8.52
C SER A 84 -5.50 5.50 -8.68
N VAL A 85 -4.37 5.74 -8.01
CA VAL A 85 -3.21 4.83 -8.02
C VAL A 85 -3.22 3.84 -6.84
N THR A 86 -4.07 4.07 -5.85
CA THR A 86 -4.02 3.35 -4.57
C THR A 86 -4.33 1.87 -4.75
N GLY A 87 -5.37 1.53 -5.50
CA GLY A 87 -5.79 0.14 -5.70
C GLY A 87 -4.69 -0.74 -6.30
N ASP A 88 -4.12 -0.30 -7.43
CA ASP A 88 -3.05 -1.05 -8.10
C ASP A 88 -1.79 -1.17 -7.23
N ARG A 89 -1.42 -0.12 -6.49
CA ARG A 89 -0.24 -0.20 -5.60
C ARG A 89 -0.48 -1.08 -4.38
N SER A 90 -1.70 -1.10 -3.84
CA SER A 90 -2.07 -2.04 -2.77
C SER A 90 -1.95 -3.49 -3.24
N LEU A 91 -2.41 -3.77 -4.47
CA LEU A 91 -2.30 -5.09 -5.09
C LEU A 91 -0.85 -5.49 -5.34
N GLU A 92 -0.03 -4.59 -5.89
CA GLU A 92 1.39 -4.86 -6.09
C GLU A 92 2.11 -5.12 -4.77
N ALA A 93 1.82 -4.32 -3.74
CA ALA A 93 2.43 -4.48 -2.43
C ALA A 93 2.05 -5.83 -1.79
N CYS A 94 0.77 -6.19 -1.88
CA CYS A 94 0.26 -7.46 -1.40
C CYS A 94 0.92 -8.65 -2.13
N GLN A 95 0.97 -8.62 -3.46
CA GLN A 95 1.57 -9.69 -4.25
C GLN A 95 3.09 -9.75 -4.05
N LEU A 96 3.79 -8.62 -3.91
CA LEU A 96 5.21 -8.63 -3.56
C LEU A 96 5.40 -9.28 -2.18
N ARG A 97 4.55 -8.96 -1.20
CA ARG A 97 4.64 -9.50 0.16
C ARG A 97 4.36 -11.00 0.26
N TYR A 98 3.33 -11.49 -0.43
CA TYR A 98 2.84 -12.86 -0.27
C TYR A 98 3.18 -13.80 -1.43
N GLY A 99 3.66 -13.27 -2.55
CA GLY A 99 4.12 -14.05 -3.70
C GLY A 99 2.99 -14.66 -4.53
N LYS A 100 1.76 -14.21 -4.34
CA LYS A 100 0.58 -14.67 -5.06
C LYS A 100 -0.29 -13.48 -5.47
N PRO A 101 -1.02 -13.55 -6.59
CA PRO A 101 -2.01 -12.55 -6.97
C PRO A 101 -2.99 -12.28 -5.82
N CYS A 102 -3.19 -11.00 -5.52
CA CYS A 102 -4.09 -10.55 -4.47
C CYS A 102 -5.38 -10.00 -5.05
N ALA A 103 -6.42 -9.93 -4.23
CA ALA A 103 -7.67 -9.26 -4.56
C ALA A 103 -7.81 -7.96 -3.75
N LEU A 104 -8.45 -6.95 -4.33
CA LEU A 104 -8.64 -5.64 -3.72
C LEU A 104 -10.02 -5.57 -3.06
N ILE A 105 -10.07 -5.14 -1.80
CA ILE A 105 -11.31 -5.07 -1.02
C ILE A 105 -11.83 -3.64 -0.95
N ALA A 106 -10.94 -2.69 -0.67
CA ALA A 106 -11.31 -1.31 -0.41
C ALA A 106 -10.22 -0.33 -0.86
N VAL A 107 -10.66 0.87 -1.23
CA VAL A 107 -9.84 2.07 -1.41
C VAL A 107 -10.50 3.20 -0.63
N ASN A 108 -9.76 3.80 0.31
CA ASN A 108 -10.34 4.73 1.29
C ASN A 108 -11.58 4.13 1.97
N GLU A 109 -12.64 4.91 2.16
CA GLU A 109 -13.88 4.47 2.78
C GLU A 109 -14.89 3.91 1.76
N GLU A 110 -14.38 3.32 0.67
CA GLU A 110 -15.17 2.68 -0.39
C GLU A 110 -14.79 1.20 -0.55
N ILE A 111 -15.80 0.34 -0.59
CA ILE A 111 -15.67 -1.06 -0.98
C ILE A 111 -15.66 -1.14 -2.49
N VAL A 112 -14.64 -1.76 -3.07
CA VAL A 112 -14.45 -1.85 -4.53
C VAL A 112 -14.70 -3.26 -5.08
N VAL A 113 -15.31 -4.12 -4.26
CA VAL A 113 -15.68 -5.49 -4.66
C VAL A 113 -17.03 -5.46 -5.36
N GLU A 114 -17.04 -5.85 -6.63
CA GLU A 114 -18.27 -6.09 -7.40
C GLU A 114 -18.45 -7.60 -7.60
N GLY A 115 -19.41 -8.20 -6.88
CA GLY A 115 -19.66 -9.64 -6.97
C GLY A 115 -18.59 -10.50 -6.28
N GLU A 116 -18.08 -11.51 -6.98
CA GLU A 116 -17.03 -12.39 -6.45
C GLU A 116 -15.68 -11.69 -6.41
N LEU A 117 -14.96 -11.87 -5.30
CA LEU A 117 -13.66 -11.25 -5.10
C LEU A 117 -12.59 -11.93 -5.98
N ALA A 118 -12.20 -11.27 -7.06
CA ALA A 118 -11.21 -11.79 -8.02
C ALA A 118 -9.79 -11.31 -7.69
N SER A 119 -8.84 -12.25 -7.68
CA SER A 119 -7.41 -11.91 -7.61
C SER A 119 -6.94 -11.31 -8.95
N LYS A 120 -6.08 -10.28 -8.87
CA LYS A 120 -5.43 -9.64 -10.00
C LYS A 120 -3.92 -9.87 -9.91
N ASP A 121 -3.34 -10.41 -10.97
CA ASP A 121 -1.89 -10.52 -11.12
C ASP A 121 -1.30 -9.18 -11.59
N MET A 122 -0.22 -8.76 -10.94
CA MET A 122 0.42 -7.46 -11.21
C MET A 122 1.67 -7.62 -12.06
N SER A 123 1.56 -7.30 -13.35
CA SER A 123 2.60 -7.53 -14.36
C SER A 123 3.97 -6.94 -14.03
N ARG A 124 4.04 -5.77 -13.36
CA ARG A 124 5.31 -5.15 -12.95
C ARG A 124 6.12 -5.98 -11.95
N LEU A 125 5.51 -6.94 -11.27
CA LEU A 125 6.20 -7.89 -10.39
C LEU A 125 6.83 -9.07 -11.14
N HIS A 126 6.56 -9.18 -12.45
CA HIS A 126 7.14 -10.18 -13.34
C HIS A 126 8.06 -9.57 -14.39
N TYR A 127 8.21 -8.24 -14.40
CA TYR A 127 9.04 -7.55 -15.37
C TYR A 127 10.51 -8.03 -15.25
N ALA A 128 11.01 -8.61 -16.33
CA ALA A 128 12.36 -9.12 -16.47
C ALA A 128 13.01 -8.48 -17.71
N GLY A 129 13.49 -7.25 -17.52
CA GLY A 129 14.09 -6.45 -18.58
C GLY A 129 15.13 -5.49 -18.03
N LYS A 130 15.55 -4.52 -18.85
CA LYS A 130 16.46 -3.47 -18.39
C LYS A 130 15.74 -2.50 -17.44
N TYR A 131 16.51 -1.85 -16.58
CA TYR A 131 16.01 -0.84 -15.67
C TYR A 131 15.16 0.19 -16.43
N ASP A 132 13.91 0.29 -16.01
CA ASP A 132 12.94 1.25 -16.52
C ASP A 132 12.16 1.79 -15.31
N LEU A 133 12.25 3.10 -15.10
CA LEU A 133 11.59 3.79 -14.00
C LEU A 133 10.06 3.55 -13.98
N SER A 134 9.44 3.38 -15.15
CA SER A 134 8.00 3.11 -15.27
C SER A 134 7.61 1.72 -14.76
N GLN A 135 8.54 0.76 -14.85
CA GLN A 135 8.36 -0.63 -14.47
C GLN A 135 8.59 -0.90 -12.98
N ILE A 136 9.04 0.10 -12.21
CA ILE A 136 9.17 -0.07 -10.75
C ILE A 136 7.77 -0.12 -10.11
N PRO A 137 7.40 -1.23 -9.45
CA PRO A 137 6.08 -1.40 -8.83
C PRO A 137 5.99 -0.65 -7.50
N ILE A 138 4.78 -0.35 -7.03
CA ILE A 138 4.42 0.14 -5.68
C ILE A 138 4.92 1.55 -5.33
N ILE A 139 6.02 2.01 -5.95
CA ILE A 139 6.68 3.23 -5.52
C ILE A 139 5.84 4.47 -5.80
N ARG A 140 5.89 5.34 -4.80
CA ARG A 140 5.27 6.67 -4.75
C ARG A 140 5.92 7.65 -5.71
N GLN A 141 5.20 8.70 -6.09
CA GLN A 141 5.72 9.73 -6.99
C GLN A 141 6.96 10.41 -6.41
N ILE A 142 6.98 10.68 -5.10
CA ILE A 142 8.16 11.23 -4.42
C ILE A 142 9.37 10.31 -4.55
N THR A 143 9.19 8.99 -4.50
CA THR A 143 10.26 8.01 -4.70
C THR A 143 10.73 8.01 -6.15
N ARG A 144 9.82 8.10 -7.13
CA ARG A 144 10.15 8.23 -8.56
C ARG A 144 10.93 9.52 -8.86
N GLN A 145 10.73 10.56 -8.06
CA GLN A 145 11.39 11.85 -8.21
C GLN A 145 12.79 11.91 -7.57
N ARG A 146 13.21 10.89 -6.81
CA ARG A 146 14.55 10.87 -6.24
C ARG A 146 15.61 10.77 -7.34
N ALA A 147 16.65 11.59 -7.23
CA ALA A 147 17.72 11.64 -8.24
C ALA A 147 18.50 10.32 -8.37
N ASP A 148 18.68 9.59 -7.28
CA ASP A 148 19.37 8.28 -7.28
C ASP A 148 18.55 7.20 -7.99
N VAL A 149 17.22 7.26 -7.90
CA VAL A 149 16.30 6.40 -8.65
C VAL A 149 16.30 6.82 -10.13
N GLN A 150 16.15 8.11 -10.45
CA GLN A 150 16.11 8.55 -11.86
C GLN A 150 17.40 8.28 -12.64
N ASN A 151 18.56 8.31 -11.97
CA ASN A 151 19.86 8.11 -12.60
C ASN A 151 20.47 6.74 -12.29
N TYR A 152 19.67 5.78 -11.83
CA TYR A 152 20.16 4.46 -11.47
C TYR A 152 20.87 3.76 -12.64
N ASP A 153 20.45 3.99 -13.88
CA ASP A 153 21.10 3.45 -15.09
C ASP A 153 22.55 3.94 -15.27
N LYS A 154 22.85 5.15 -14.80
CA LYS A 154 24.12 5.86 -14.96
C LYS A 154 25.10 5.71 -13.80
N VAL A 155 24.64 5.25 -12.62
CA VAL A 155 25.56 5.07 -11.48
C VAL A 155 26.50 3.89 -11.72
N MET A 156 27.67 3.97 -11.07
CA MET A 156 28.77 3.02 -11.20
C MET A 156 28.37 1.59 -10.84
N GLU A 157 28.79 0.63 -11.65
CA GLU A 157 28.67 -0.80 -11.36
C GLU A 157 29.92 -1.29 -10.59
N PRO A 158 29.85 -2.42 -9.85
CA PRO A 158 28.65 -3.18 -9.46
C PRO A 158 27.62 -2.37 -8.66
N LYS A 159 26.33 -2.58 -8.94
CA LYS A 159 25.22 -1.92 -8.24
C LYS A 159 24.03 -2.84 -8.06
N ALA A 160 23.18 -2.50 -7.09
CA ALA A 160 21.91 -3.18 -6.89
C ALA A 160 20.87 -2.25 -6.27
N MET A 161 19.61 -2.60 -6.47
CA MET A 161 18.46 -1.94 -5.87
C MET A 161 17.62 -2.96 -5.09
N ALA A 162 17.23 -2.61 -3.87
CA ALA A 162 16.29 -3.37 -3.07
C ALA A 162 14.97 -2.61 -2.91
N ILE A 163 13.86 -3.34 -2.88
CA ILE A 163 12.50 -2.84 -2.70
C ILE A 163 11.81 -3.54 -1.52
N HIS A 164 11.09 -2.76 -0.71
CA HIS A 164 10.19 -3.28 0.33
C HIS A 164 8.72 -3.21 -0.14
N PRO A 165 7.82 -4.11 0.30
CA PRO A 165 6.38 -4.02 0.04
C PRO A 165 5.72 -2.67 0.36
N TRP A 166 6.32 -1.80 1.18
CA TRP A 166 5.83 -0.42 1.38
C TRP A 166 6.21 0.57 0.26
N GLY A 167 6.83 0.11 -0.83
CA GLY A 167 7.28 0.96 -1.93
C GLY A 167 8.52 1.80 -1.59
N LYS A 168 9.32 1.34 -0.62
CA LYS A 168 10.62 1.94 -0.30
C LYS A 168 11.73 1.31 -1.13
N LEU A 169 12.64 2.14 -1.63
CA LEU A 169 13.78 1.74 -2.44
C LEU A 169 15.10 2.14 -1.80
N PHE A 170 16.09 1.25 -1.90
CA PHE A 170 17.44 1.45 -1.42
C PHE A 170 18.43 0.98 -2.48
N ILE A 171 19.47 1.77 -2.70
CA ILE A 171 20.45 1.55 -3.77
C ILE A 171 21.84 1.41 -3.15
N SER A 172 22.64 0.50 -3.71
CA SER A 172 24.08 0.43 -3.52
C SER A 172 24.77 0.41 -4.87
N ALA A 173 25.91 1.08 -4.99
CA ALA A 173 26.62 1.29 -6.25
C ALA A 173 28.13 1.48 -5.98
N GLY A 174 28.95 1.06 -6.94
CA GLY A 174 30.41 1.05 -6.80
C GLY A 174 30.92 0.06 -5.75
N ASP A 175 30.12 -0.97 -5.44
CA ASP A 175 30.51 -2.02 -4.50
C ASP A 175 31.54 -2.99 -5.13
N PRO A 176 32.37 -3.72 -4.35
CA PRO A 176 33.44 -4.55 -4.91
C PRO A 176 32.97 -5.70 -5.82
N SER A 177 31.74 -6.18 -5.63
CA SER A 177 31.15 -7.25 -6.42
C SER A 177 29.62 -7.10 -6.52
N LEU A 178 28.98 -7.88 -7.41
CA LEU A 178 27.52 -7.93 -7.50
C LEU A 178 26.86 -8.51 -6.24
N GLY A 179 27.54 -9.45 -5.57
CA GLY A 179 27.09 -10.02 -4.30
C GLY A 179 27.09 -8.95 -3.21
N ASP A 180 28.18 -8.17 -3.12
CA ASP A 180 28.31 -7.07 -2.15
C ASP A 180 27.27 -5.98 -2.38
N ALA A 181 27.03 -5.60 -3.64
CA ALA A 181 26.02 -4.61 -4.00
C ALA A 181 24.61 -5.04 -3.54
N GLN A 182 24.23 -6.29 -3.82
CA GLN A 182 22.95 -6.86 -3.38
C GLN A 182 22.86 -6.92 -1.86
N ALA A 183 23.90 -7.39 -1.19
CA ALA A 183 23.97 -7.47 0.27
C ALA A 183 23.81 -6.09 0.92
N ALA A 184 24.53 -5.08 0.42
CA ALA A 184 24.48 -3.72 0.91
C ALA A 184 23.09 -3.08 0.68
N ALA A 185 22.48 -3.26 -0.49
CA ALA A 185 21.14 -2.74 -0.78
C ALA A 185 20.07 -3.40 0.11
N LEU A 186 20.11 -4.73 0.26
CA LEU A 186 19.20 -5.47 1.14
C LEU A 186 19.42 -5.08 2.60
N ALA A 187 20.66 -4.93 3.07
CA ALA A 187 20.97 -4.54 4.44
C ALA A 187 20.43 -3.13 4.74
N LYS A 188 20.69 -2.14 3.87
CA LYS A 188 20.15 -0.78 3.98
C LYS A 188 18.62 -0.78 4.06
N CYS A 189 17.96 -1.59 3.24
CA CYS A 189 16.51 -1.71 3.25
C CYS A 189 16.00 -2.39 4.52
N ASN A 190 16.63 -3.49 4.90
CA ASN A 190 16.21 -4.29 6.05
C ASN A 190 16.44 -3.56 7.39
N SER A 191 17.43 -2.66 7.46
CA SER A 191 17.71 -1.84 8.65
C SER A 191 16.91 -0.55 8.73
N ASP A 192 16.04 -0.24 7.75
CA ASP A 192 15.22 0.97 7.77
C ASP A 192 14.34 1.06 9.04
N PRO A 193 14.60 2.02 9.95
CA PRO A 193 13.95 2.10 11.25
C PRO A 193 12.45 2.35 11.15
N ALA A 194 11.99 2.98 10.06
CA ALA A 194 10.56 3.21 9.86
C ALA A 194 9.77 1.89 9.73
N ARG A 195 10.43 0.83 9.24
CA ARG A 195 9.83 -0.50 9.11
C ARG A 195 9.69 -1.18 10.44
N ASN A 196 10.72 -1.11 11.28
CA ASN A 196 10.78 -1.83 12.55
C ASN A 196 10.41 -3.32 12.39
N GLY A 197 10.93 -3.96 11.32
CA GLY A 197 10.66 -5.37 10.98
C GLY A 197 9.25 -5.69 10.47
N ARG A 198 8.37 -4.70 10.28
CA ARG A 198 6.98 -4.94 9.83
C ARG A 198 6.91 -5.31 8.35
N ASP A 199 5.91 -6.13 8.05
CA ASP A 199 5.53 -6.55 6.70
C ASP A 199 6.66 -7.20 5.89
N GLY A 200 7.51 -7.98 6.57
CA GLY A 200 8.49 -8.86 5.94
C GLY A 200 9.79 -8.18 5.50
N GLY A 201 10.61 -8.97 4.80
CA GLY A 201 11.91 -8.55 4.28
C GLY A 201 11.82 -7.76 2.98
N CYS A 202 12.94 -7.17 2.60
CA CYS A 202 13.12 -6.56 1.29
C CYS A 202 13.51 -7.59 0.22
N PHE A 203 13.26 -7.23 -1.04
CA PHE A 203 13.58 -8.03 -2.22
C PHE A 203 14.56 -7.28 -3.10
N VAL A 204 15.46 -8.00 -3.78
CA VAL A 204 16.27 -7.41 -4.86
C VAL A 204 15.36 -7.08 -6.02
N TYR A 205 15.31 -5.81 -6.40
CA TYR A 205 14.58 -5.33 -7.57
C TYR A 205 15.45 -5.40 -8.83
N ALA A 206 16.67 -4.88 -8.75
CA ALA A 206 17.60 -4.84 -9.88
C ALA A 206 19.04 -5.13 -9.44
N VAL A 207 19.81 -5.72 -10.35
CA VAL A 207 21.26 -5.96 -10.23
C VAL A 207 21.90 -5.40 -11.49
N ASN A 208 22.86 -4.49 -11.33
CA ASN A 208 23.29 -3.62 -12.43
C ASN A 208 22.06 -3.00 -13.10
N ASN A 209 21.94 -3.07 -14.42
CA ASN A 209 20.78 -2.57 -15.15
C ASN A 209 19.72 -3.63 -15.43
N ASP A 210 19.80 -4.82 -14.84
CA ASP A 210 18.84 -5.91 -15.05
C ASP A 210 17.84 -6.00 -13.91
N VAL A 211 16.54 -5.96 -14.23
CA VAL A 211 15.46 -6.15 -13.26
C VAL A 211 15.23 -7.64 -13.02
N VAL A 212 15.22 -8.04 -11.75
CA VAL A 212 15.14 -9.44 -11.29
C VAL A 212 14.01 -9.67 -10.27
N ILE A 213 13.04 -8.74 -10.18
CA ILE A 213 11.99 -8.76 -9.16
C ILE A 213 11.15 -10.05 -9.16
N GLY A 214 10.94 -10.65 -10.34
CA GLY A 214 10.21 -11.91 -10.49
C GLY A 214 10.87 -13.10 -9.79
N GLU A 215 12.17 -13.01 -9.50
CA GLU A 215 12.90 -14.06 -8.76
C GLU A 215 12.71 -13.97 -7.25
N ARG A 216 12.14 -12.85 -6.76
CA ARG A 216 11.81 -12.64 -5.33
C ARG A 216 12.99 -12.90 -4.38
N ARG A 217 14.20 -12.53 -4.79
CA ARG A 217 15.43 -12.75 -4.01
C ARG A 217 15.43 -11.88 -2.75
N MET A 218 15.52 -12.50 -1.57
CA MET A 218 15.72 -11.81 -0.28
C MET A 218 17.15 -11.93 0.24
N GLN A 219 18.04 -12.55 -0.55
CA GLN A 219 19.44 -12.77 -0.26
C GLN A 219 20.26 -12.50 -1.52
N PRO A 220 21.56 -12.14 -1.39
CA PRO A 220 22.47 -12.01 -2.52
C PRO A 220 22.62 -13.33 -3.27
N LYS A 221 22.92 -13.23 -4.57
CA LYS A 221 23.34 -14.34 -5.43
C LYS A 221 24.83 -14.25 -5.72
#